data_AF-A0A096W1K9-F1
#
_entry.id   AF-A0A096W1K9-F1
#
_cell.length_a   1.000
_cell.length_b   1.000
_cell.length_c   1.000
_cell.angle_alpha   90.00
_cell.angle_beta   90.00
_cell.angle_gamma   90.00
#
_symmetry.space_group_name_H-M   'P 1'
#
loop_
_entity.id
_entity.type
_entity.pdbx_description
1 polymer ?
#
loop_
_entity_poly.entity_id
_entity_poly.type
_entity_poly.pdbx_seq_one_letter_code
_entity_poly.pdbx_strand_id
1 'polypeptide(L)'
;MSEVLVMILIFMLLAGREQRLQQQQQQQQQPQPQQQNVDNIEMSIYDKMFENMDVNSLLKNHRLVDSYLKCFLNEGSCTHIGHEVKMMIPEVIRSKCATCGENQMRALKAGLRLFIALRPDDWKRFLDVYDPDRTEWPHIKAFMEYDD
;
A
#
# COMPACT_ATOMS: atom_id res chain seq x y z
N MET A 1 63.18 -26.68 -1.58
CA MET A 1 61.96 -26.21 -0.87
C MET A 1 62.06 -24.77 -0.37
N SER A 2 63.15 -24.03 -0.65
CA SER A 2 63.31 -22.63 -0.23
C SER A 2 62.88 -21.60 -1.27
N GLU A 3 63.05 -21.86 -2.57
CA GLU A 3 62.76 -20.86 -3.62
C GLU A 3 61.27 -20.62 -3.87
N VAL A 4 60.45 -21.68 -3.77
CA VAL A 4 58.99 -21.58 -3.93
C VAL A 4 58.36 -20.76 -2.80
N LEU A 5 58.89 -20.86 -1.57
CA LEU A 5 58.40 -20.10 -0.43
C LEU A 5 58.74 -18.60 -0.53
N VAL A 6 59.92 -18.27 -1.05
CA VAL A 6 60.33 -16.88 -1.30
C VAL A 6 59.47 -16.24 -2.38
N MET A 7 59.14 -16.99 -3.45
CA MET A 7 58.25 -16.52 -4.51
C MET A 7 56.82 -16.28 -4.02
N ILE A 8 56.28 -17.16 -3.15
CA ILE A 8 54.95 -16.99 -2.54
C ILE A 8 54.91 -15.74 -1.64
N LEU A 9 55.95 -15.49 -0.84
CA LEU A 9 56.02 -14.31 0.03
C LEU A 9 56.15 -13.00 -0.78
N ILE A 10 56.92 -12.99 -1.88
CA ILE A 10 57.03 -11.83 -2.78
C ILE A 10 55.68 -11.55 -3.47
N PHE A 11 54.98 -12.59 -3.93
CA PHE A 11 53.66 -12.44 -4.56
C PHE A 11 52.62 -11.89 -3.58
N MET A 12 52.62 -12.35 -2.32
CA MET A 12 51.74 -11.84 -1.26
C MET A 12 52.01 -10.37 -0.90
N LEU A 13 53.28 -9.93 -0.95
CA LEU A 13 53.65 -8.55 -0.68
C LEU A 13 53.35 -7.60 -1.85
N LEU A 14 53.44 -8.06 -3.10
CA LEU A 14 53.17 -7.25 -4.30
C LEU A 14 51.67 -7.17 -4.65
N ALA A 15 50.86 -8.18 -4.32
CA ALA A 15 49.40 -8.14 -4.52
C ALA A 15 48.66 -7.17 -3.57
N GLY A 16 49.32 -6.69 -2.51
CA GLY A 16 48.71 -5.85 -1.47
C GLY A 16 48.59 -4.35 -1.77
N ARG A 17 48.91 -3.87 -2.99
CA ARG A 17 48.90 -2.42 -3.31
C ARG A 17 47.74 -1.91 -4.17
N GLU A 18 46.93 -2.76 -4.78
CA GLU A 18 45.79 -2.32 -5.61
C GLU A 18 44.40 -2.39 -4.93
N GLN A 19 44.29 -3.00 -3.75
CA GLN A 19 42.99 -3.11 -3.07
C GLN A 19 42.48 -1.81 -2.44
N ARG A 20 43.27 -0.73 -2.40
CA ARG A 20 42.83 0.56 -1.85
C ARG A 20 41.93 1.37 -2.79
N LEU A 21 42.08 1.25 -4.11
CA LEU A 21 41.21 1.95 -5.07
C LEU A 21 39.86 1.24 -5.26
N GLN A 22 39.81 -0.09 -5.12
CA GLN A 22 38.54 -0.83 -5.17
C GLN A 22 37.75 -0.75 -3.85
N GLN A 23 38.41 -0.70 -2.68
CA GLN A 23 37.71 -0.50 -1.40
C GLN A 23 37.07 0.88 -1.26
N GLN A 24 37.63 1.94 -1.87
CA GLN A 24 36.95 3.25 -1.90
C GLN A 24 35.67 3.24 -2.76
N GLN A 25 35.59 2.42 -3.81
CA GLN A 25 34.34 2.24 -4.56
C GLN A 25 33.32 1.38 -3.80
N GLN A 26 33.75 0.41 -3.00
CA GLN A 26 32.84 -0.40 -2.17
C GLN A 26 32.37 0.31 -0.89
N GLN A 27 33.15 1.23 -0.32
CA GLN A 27 32.74 2.01 0.87
C GLN A 27 31.76 3.16 0.55
N GLN A 28 31.55 3.51 -0.72
CA GLN A 28 30.44 4.38 -1.12
C GLN A 28 29.08 3.66 -1.18
N GLN A 29 29.02 2.37 -0.87
CA GLN A 29 27.75 1.60 -0.76
C GLN A 29 27.42 1.12 0.67
N GLN A 30 28.10 1.63 1.71
CA GLN A 30 27.59 1.51 3.07
C GLN A 30 26.88 2.81 3.48
N PRO A 31 25.55 2.81 3.71
CA PRO A 31 24.95 3.87 4.50
C PRO A 31 25.51 3.81 5.92
N GLN A 32 25.88 4.99 6.44
CA GLN A 32 26.10 5.30 7.85
C GLN A 32 24.94 4.77 8.72
N PRO A 33 25.08 4.64 10.06
CA PRO A 33 23.94 4.32 10.94
C PRO A 33 22.95 5.48 10.90
N GLN A 34 22.09 5.46 9.90
CA GLN A 34 20.99 6.38 9.74
C GLN A 34 19.90 5.84 10.66
N GLN A 35 19.60 6.64 11.67
CA GLN A 35 18.31 6.72 12.36
C GLN A 35 17.22 6.00 11.55
N GLN A 36 16.60 4.99 12.17
CA GLN A 36 15.60 4.11 11.58
C GLN A 36 14.61 4.86 10.67
N ASN A 37 14.82 4.81 9.36
CA ASN A 37 13.90 5.34 8.36
C ASN A 37 13.05 4.17 7.83
N VAL A 38 11.77 4.17 8.20
CA VAL A 38 10.77 3.19 7.82
C VAL A 38 10.25 3.52 6.41
N ASP A 39 11.13 3.60 5.42
CA ASP A 39 10.75 3.98 4.06
C ASP A 39 11.39 3.05 3.04
N ASN A 40 10.96 1.79 3.07
CA ASN A 40 10.97 0.87 1.92
C ASN A 40 9.69 0.02 1.99
N ILE A 41 8.56 0.69 2.15
CA ILE A 41 7.27 0.09 1.78
C ILE A 41 7.17 0.34 0.28
N GLU A 42 7.07 -0.72 -0.51
CA GLU A 42 6.63 -0.59 -1.89
C GLU A 42 5.27 0.10 -1.81
N MET A 43 5.28 1.42 -2.01
CA MET A 43 4.09 2.23 -1.82
C MET A 43 3.03 1.66 -2.74
N SER A 44 2.03 1.03 -2.11
CA SER A 44 1.06 0.25 -2.82
C SER A 44 0.36 1.20 -3.80
N ILE A 45 -0.12 0.68 -4.93
CA ILE A 45 -0.95 1.47 -5.86
C ILE A 45 -2.06 2.22 -5.08
N TYR A 46 -2.49 1.64 -3.97
CA TYR A 46 -3.38 2.20 -2.97
C TYR A 46 -2.82 3.45 -2.28
N ASP A 47 -1.64 3.44 -1.63
CA ASP A 47 -1.15 4.66 -0.95
C ASP A 47 -0.97 5.81 -1.96
N LYS A 48 -0.49 5.52 -3.18
CA LYS A 48 -0.37 6.52 -4.26
C LYS A 48 -1.72 7.08 -4.73
N MET A 49 -2.76 6.23 -4.75
CA MET A 49 -4.12 6.66 -5.06
C MET A 49 -4.69 7.55 -3.97
N PHE A 50 -4.58 7.13 -2.72
CA PHE A 50 -5.21 7.86 -1.61
C PHE A 50 -4.46 9.14 -1.24
N GLU A 51 -3.15 9.24 -1.50
CA GLU A 51 -2.38 10.46 -1.25
C GLU A 51 -2.67 11.61 -2.23
N ASN A 52 -3.10 11.30 -3.47
CA ASN A 52 -3.27 12.32 -4.53
C ASN A 52 -4.68 12.38 -5.14
N MET A 53 -5.58 11.47 -4.78
CA MET A 53 -6.95 11.46 -5.29
C MET A 53 -7.84 12.37 -4.45
N ASP A 54 -8.34 13.44 -5.07
CA ASP A 54 -9.46 14.19 -4.49
C ASP A 54 -10.72 13.31 -4.51
N VAL A 55 -10.95 12.61 -3.39
CA VAL A 55 -12.12 11.74 -3.16
C VAL A 55 -13.42 12.50 -3.43
N ASN A 56 -13.47 13.80 -3.13
CA ASN A 56 -14.63 14.64 -3.40
C ASN A 56 -14.86 14.84 -4.91
N SER A 57 -13.79 14.96 -5.71
CA SER A 57 -13.90 15.09 -7.17
C SER A 57 -14.30 13.76 -7.82
N LEU A 58 -13.73 12.64 -7.37
CA LEU A 58 -14.08 11.31 -7.87
C LEU A 58 -15.57 11.01 -7.66
N LEU A 59 -16.07 11.29 -6.45
CA LEU A 59 -17.46 10.99 -6.08
C LEU A 59 -18.49 11.91 -6.77
N LYS A 60 -18.07 13.08 -7.28
CA LYS A 60 -18.91 13.95 -8.12
C LYS A 60 -19.07 13.43 -9.56
N ASN A 61 -18.17 12.56 -10.02
CA ASN A 61 -18.29 11.96 -11.34
C ASN A 61 -19.20 10.72 -11.29
N HIS A 62 -20.51 10.94 -11.41
CA HIS A 62 -21.53 9.89 -11.36
C HIS A 62 -21.22 8.71 -12.30
N ARG A 63 -20.73 8.97 -13.52
CA ARG A 63 -20.39 7.89 -14.49
C ARG A 63 -19.25 7.01 -13.99
N LEU A 64 -18.24 7.63 -13.39
CA LEU A 64 -17.10 6.90 -12.84
C LEU A 64 -17.50 6.07 -11.62
N VAL A 65 -18.26 6.66 -10.71
CA VAL A 65 -18.81 5.97 -9.52
C VAL A 65 -19.67 4.78 -9.95
N ASP A 66 -20.56 4.96 -10.93
CA ASP A 66 -21.41 3.88 -11.44
C ASP A 66 -20.59 2.74 -12.03
N SER A 67 -19.48 3.04 -12.72
CA SER A 67 -18.59 2.01 -13.25
C SER A 67 -17.91 1.21 -12.14
N TYR A 68 -17.45 1.88 -11.08
CA TYR A 68 -16.84 1.20 -9.94
C TYR A 68 -17.87 0.39 -9.15
N LEU A 69 -19.07 0.93 -8.92
CA LEU A 69 -20.14 0.20 -8.24
C LEU A 69 -20.54 -1.06 -9.00
N LYS A 70 -20.69 -0.98 -10.33
CA LYS A 70 -20.95 -2.17 -11.15
C LYS A 70 -19.84 -3.20 -11.00
N CYS A 71 -18.58 -2.78 -10.98
CA CYS A 71 -17.46 -3.68 -10.71
C CYS A 71 -17.59 -4.35 -9.33
N PHE A 72 -17.81 -3.56 -8.27
CA PHE A 72 -17.89 -4.04 -6.90
C PHE A 72 -19.10 -4.95 -6.66
N LEU A 73 -20.21 -4.72 -7.35
CA LEU A 73 -21.43 -5.53 -7.24
C LEU A 73 -21.45 -6.73 -8.21
N ASN A 74 -20.39 -6.97 -8.99
CA ASN A 74 -20.34 -8.00 -10.04
C ASN A 74 -21.34 -7.79 -11.20
N GLU A 75 -21.68 -6.54 -11.51
CA GLU A 75 -22.68 -6.16 -12.53
C GLU A 75 -22.05 -5.56 -13.79
N GLY A 76 -20.73 -5.49 -13.87
CA GLY A 76 -20.02 -4.94 -15.01
C GLY A 76 -18.52 -5.18 -14.97
N SER A 77 -17.83 -4.65 -15.99
CA SER A 77 -16.38 -4.75 -16.11
C SER A 77 -15.66 -4.00 -15.00
N CYS A 78 -14.59 -4.60 -14.48
CA CYS A 78 -13.65 -3.94 -13.58
C CYS A 78 -12.46 -3.39 -14.36
N THR A 79 -12.03 -2.17 -14.04
CA THR A 79 -10.66 -1.74 -14.37
C THR A 79 -9.68 -2.57 -13.53
N HIS A 80 -8.41 -2.64 -13.93
CA HIS A 80 -7.38 -3.33 -13.14
C HIS A 80 -7.38 -2.84 -11.68
N ILE A 81 -7.45 -1.52 -11.49
CA ILE A 81 -7.50 -0.88 -10.19
C ILE A 81 -8.78 -1.24 -9.42
N GLY A 82 -9.95 -1.17 -10.09
CA GLY A 82 -11.23 -1.52 -9.47
C GLY A 82 -11.26 -2.98 -9.02
N HIS A 83 -10.59 -3.87 -9.77
CA HIS A 83 -10.44 -5.27 -9.38
C HIS A 83 -9.62 -5.42 -8.09
N GLU A 84 -8.46 -4.77 -7.99
CA GLU A 84 -7.64 -4.82 -6.77
C GLU A 84 -8.41 -4.31 -5.54
N VAL A 85 -9.10 -3.17 -5.70
CA VAL A 85 -9.94 -2.61 -4.62
C VAL A 85 -11.02 -3.62 -4.20
N LYS A 86 -11.72 -4.20 -5.18
CA LYS A 86 -12.78 -5.18 -4.93
C LYS A 86 -12.31 -6.37 -4.10
N MET A 87 -11.11 -6.88 -4.38
CA MET A 87 -10.53 -8.02 -3.65
C MET A 87 -10.26 -7.69 -2.17
N MET A 88 -10.02 -6.42 -1.84
CA MET A 88 -9.76 -5.98 -0.47
C MET A 88 -11.04 -5.66 0.32
N ILE A 89 -12.15 -5.36 -0.35
CA ILE A 89 -13.42 -4.98 0.30
C ILE A 89 -13.82 -5.94 1.44
N PRO A 90 -13.80 -7.27 1.27
CA PRO A 90 -14.19 -8.19 2.34
C PRO A 90 -13.31 -8.05 3.59
N GLU A 91 -12.02 -7.82 3.40
CA GLU A 91 -11.08 -7.62 4.50
C GLU A 91 -11.33 -6.28 5.20
N VAL A 92 -11.46 -5.20 4.43
CA VAL A 92 -11.76 -3.86 4.97
C VAL A 92 -13.06 -3.85 5.78
N ILE A 93 -14.08 -4.57 5.34
CA ILE A 93 -15.36 -4.68 6.07
C ILE A 93 -15.20 -5.42 7.40
N ARG A 94 -14.43 -6.52 7.42
CA ARG A 94 -14.22 -7.33 8.63
C ARG A 94 -13.29 -6.66 9.63
N SER A 95 -12.15 -6.16 9.17
CA SER A 95 -11.11 -5.62 10.04
C SER A 95 -11.19 -4.11 10.23
N LYS A 96 -12.10 -3.42 9.53
CA LYS A 96 -12.23 -1.96 9.54
C LYS A 96 -10.91 -1.28 9.18
N CYS A 97 -10.19 -1.86 8.21
CA CYS A 97 -8.89 -1.35 7.75
C CYS A 97 -7.81 -1.39 8.85
N ALA A 98 -7.72 -2.47 9.62
CA ALA A 98 -6.83 -2.56 10.80
C ALA A 98 -5.34 -2.26 10.52
N THR A 99 -4.89 -2.42 9.28
CA THR A 99 -3.51 -2.18 8.85
C THR A 99 -3.32 -0.85 8.12
N CYS A 100 -4.35 -0.02 8.01
CA CYS A 100 -4.32 1.21 7.23
C CYS A 100 -3.70 2.36 8.05
N GLY A 101 -2.90 3.19 7.39
CA GLY A 101 -2.34 4.40 8.01
C GLY A 101 -3.42 5.47 8.26
N GLU A 102 -3.10 6.47 9.07
CA GLU A 102 -4.07 7.53 9.46
C GLU A 102 -4.72 8.25 8.27
N ASN A 103 -3.94 8.55 7.22
CA ASN A 103 -4.45 9.20 6.01
C ASN A 103 -5.47 8.33 5.27
N GLN A 104 -5.18 7.03 5.18
CA GLN A 104 -6.03 6.05 4.52
C GLN A 104 -7.32 5.82 5.30
N MET A 105 -7.20 5.75 6.63
CA MET A 105 -8.34 5.64 7.52
C MET A 105 -9.27 6.85 7.42
N ARG A 106 -8.73 8.07 7.41
CA ARG A 106 -9.51 9.30 7.18
C ARG A 106 -10.19 9.31 5.81
N ALA A 107 -9.47 8.92 4.76
CA ALA A 107 -10.02 8.84 3.41
C ALA A 107 -11.13 7.78 3.30
N LEU A 108 -10.95 6.61 3.93
CA LEU A 108 -11.96 5.55 4.00
C LEU A 108 -13.22 6.03 4.73
N LYS A 109 -13.08 6.62 5.92
CA LYS A 109 -14.20 7.19 6.69
C LYS A 109 -14.96 8.23 5.85
N ALA A 110 -14.25 9.15 5.21
CA ALA A 110 -14.86 10.17 4.34
C ALA A 110 -15.57 9.56 3.12
N GLY A 111 -14.93 8.61 2.44
CA GLY A 111 -15.49 7.91 1.29
C GLY A 111 -16.76 7.13 1.63
N LEU A 112 -16.77 6.40 2.75
CA LEU A 112 -17.95 5.67 3.24
C LEU A 112 -19.10 6.62 3.59
N ARG A 113 -18.82 7.70 4.36
CA ARG A 113 -19.84 8.72 4.71
C ARG A 113 -20.48 9.32 3.45
N LEU A 114 -19.67 9.67 2.45
CA LEU A 114 -20.16 10.22 1.19
C LEU A 114 -20.94 9.20 0.36
N PHE A 115 -20.46 7.96 0.26
CA PHE A 115 -21.15 6.89 -0.48
C PHE A 115 -22.55 6.62 0.11
N ILE A 116 -22.66 6.51 1.43
CA ILE A 116 -23.93 6.29 2.13
C ILE A 116 -24.87 7.48 1.95
N ALA A 117 -24.36 8.71 2.06
CA ALA A 117 -25.18 9.92 1.94
C ALA A 117 -25.71 10.13 0.52
N LEU A 118 -24.89 9.86 -0.50
CA LEU A 118 -25.24 10.14 -1.90
C LEU A 118 -25.96 8.98 -2.58
N ARG A 119 -25.74 7.73 -2.14
CA ARG A 119 -26.20 6.52 -2.82
C ARG A 119 -26.70 5.45 -1.83
N PRO A 120 -27.72 5.75 -1.00
CA PRO A 120 -28.17 4.84 0.06
C PRO A 120 -28.69 3.49 -0.46
N ASP A 121 -29.35 3.47 -1.63
CA ASP A 121 -29.83 2.21 -2.24
C ASP A 121 -28.69 1.33 -2.73
N ASP A 122 -27.64 1.92 -3.33
CA ASP A 122 -26.46 1.18 -3.74
C ASP A 122 -25.65 0.71 -2.52
N TRP A 123 -25.63 1.48 -1.43
CA TRP A 123 -25.06 1.02 -0.16
C TRP A 123 -25.78 -0.21 0.39
N LYS A 124 -27.11 -0.24 0.30
CA LYS A 124 -27.89 -1.43 0.71
C LYS A 124 -27.50 -2.66 -0.11
N ARG A 125 -27.43 -2.51 -1.44
CA ARG A 125 -27.00 -3.58 -2.36
C ARG A 125 -25.57 -4.03 -2.10
N PHE A 126 -24.69 -3.08 -1.77
CA PHE A 126 -23.31 -3.36 -1.39
C PHE A 126 -23.25 -4.23 -0.13
N LEU A 127 -24.03 -3.90 0.90
CA LEU A 127 -24.14 -4.75 2.08
C LEU A 127 -24.75 -6.12 1.75
N ASP A 128 -25.70 -6.23 0.83
CA ASP A 128 -26.23 -7.54 0.40
C ASP A 128 -25.15 -8.45 -0.19
N VAL A 129 -24.10 -7.88 -0.80
CA VAL A 129 -22.97 -8.63 -1.36
C VAL A 129 -21.91 -8.95 -0.30
N TYR A 130 -21.56 -7.98 0.55
CA TYR A 130 -20.37 -8.08 1.40
C TYR A 130 -20.65 -8.27 2.90
N ASP A 131 -21.88 -7.99 3.36
CA ASP A 131 -22.34 -8.16 4.74
C ASP A 131 -23.83 -8.59 4.75
N PRO A 132 -24.17 -9.74 4.15
CA PRO A 132 -25.56 -10.16 3.95
C PRO A 132 -26.33 -10.30 5.27
N ASP A 133 -25.65 -10.73 6.33
CA ASP A 133 -26.22 -10.93 7.66
C ASP A 133 -26.24 -9.65 8.52
N ARG A 134 -25.72 -8.53 8.00
CA ARG A 134 -25.64 -7.22 8.67
C ARG A 134 -24.91 -7.27 10.01
N THR A 135 -23.92 -8.14 10.13
CA THR A 135 -23.12 -8.28 11.34
C THR A 135 -22.03 -7.22 11.43
N GLU A 136 -21.48 -6.80 10.29
CA GLU A 136 -20.37 -5.84 10.26
C GLU A 136 -20.84 -4.38 10.19
N TRP A 137 -22.00 -4.14 9.59
CA TRP A 137 -22.56 -2.80 9.41
C TRP A 137 -22.62 -1.97 10.70
N PRO A 138 -23.09 -2.48 11.85
CA PRO A 138 -23.08 -1.72 13.11
C PRO A 138 -21.67 -1.26 13.52
N HIS A 139 -20.66 -2.10 13.30
CA HIS A 139 -19.26 -1.78 13.61
C HIS A 139 -18.67 -0.76 12.63
N ILE A 140 -18.96 -0.89 11.33
CA ILE A 140 -18.57 0.08 10.31
C ILE A 140 -19.21 1.44 10.61
N LYS A 141 -20.48 1.45 10.99
CA LYS A 141 -21.20 2.67 11.37
C LYS A 141 -20.54 3.35 12.57
N ALA A 142 -20.24 2.61 13.63
CA ALA A 142 -19.54 3.14 14.79
C ALA A 142 -18.14 3.65 14.44
N PHE A 143 -17.39 2.92 13.60
CA PHE A 143 -16.08 3.33 13.09
C PHE A 143 -16.13 4.68 12.35
N MET A 144 -17.20 4.94 11.59
CA MET A 144 -17.40 6.22 10.92
C MET A 144 -17.85 7.35 11.84
N GLU A 145 -18.43 7.06 13.01
CA GLU A 145 -18.90 8.08 13.95
C GLU A 145 -17.83 8.46 14.98
N TYR A 146 -16.79 7.62 15.13
CA TYR A 146 -15.64 7.92 15.96
C TYR A 146 -14.66 8.86 15.23
N ASP A 147 -14.63 10.11 15.67
CA ASP A 147 -13.61 11.07 15.27
C ASP A 147 -12.36 10.87 16.15
N ASP A 148 -11.19 10.74 15.52
CA ASP A 148 -9.87 10.60 16.17
C ASP A 148 -9.38 11.95 16.74
#